data_AF-A0A069IFA0-F1
#
_entry.id   AF-A0A069IFA0-F1
#
_cell.length_a   1.000
_cell.length_b   1.000
_cell.length_c   1.000
_cell.angle_alpha   90.00
_cell.angle_beta   90.00
_cell.angle_gamma   90.00
#
_symmetry.space_group_name_H-M   'P 1'
#
loop_
_entity.id
_entity.type
_entity.pdbx_description
1 polymer ?
#
loop_
_entity_poly.entity_id
_entity_poly.type
_entity_poly.pdbx_seq_one_letter_code
_entity_poly.pdbx_strand_id
1 'polypeptide(L)'
;MFHYRQVLVRMRQGDSDRDIARSKTMGRRKLALVRETASNRGWLAPDTPLPTDAELAEAFSRDSMAAPLPPSCVSPLEAWREQIVQWHAAGIQGTTILSALERNHGYRGSTSSIYRFLKQIKAAEIPDVPMRLEFKPGEAAQIDFGAGPTLTDVYTGEIHKTWYFVMTLCWSRHQYVELVRDQTIATWLQCHRHAFEWFHGVPARLIIDNPKCAIIRACLYEPEVQRAYAQCAEGYGFRIDPCPPRDPQKKGIVESGVKYVKNSFGPLRDFRDLADANRQVRAWVMAEAGIRIHGTTRQQPLVSFTGTEQGLLLPLPAVAPELATWGRVKVHRDGHVQFERAYYSAPFRLAGKSLWLKATVTMVHLYEEHILVATHLRQGAPGARSTVTDHLPPEAQAWQLHDVQWCLREAKRIGPSCSALVRVLFGDRVLIKLRAVQGLLRFAQQYSDERLEAACRRANHFGTPNYGAVKQILAKGLDLEPAPTVGTLATTYTQGGRFCRDTQTLLLH
;
A
#
# COMPACT_ATOMS: atom_id res chain seq x y z
N MET A 1 -21.15 -9.17 50.94
CA MET A 1 -20.40 -9.53 52.17
C MET A 1 -20.50 -8.46 53.24
N PHE A 2 -20.20 -7.19 52.90
CA PHE A 2 -20.33 -6.02 53.80
C PHE A 2 -21.61 -5.98 54.67
N HIS A 3 -22.80 -6.16 54.06
CA HIS A 3 -24.07 -6.14 54.81
C HIS A 3 -24.20 -7.28 55.84
N TYR A 4 -23.66 -8.47 55.58
CA TYR A 4 -23.71 -9.57 56.56
C TYR A 4 -22.83 -9.28 57.77
N ARG A 5 -21.63 -8.73 57.56
CA ARG A 5 -20.73 -8.33 58.65
C ARG A 5 -21.34 -7.23 59.51
N GLN A 6 -21.95 -6.21 58.89
CA GLN A 6 -22.64 -5.14 59.61
C GLN A 6 -23.82 -5.68 60.44
N VAL A 7 -24.58 -6.62 59.88
CA VAL A 7 -25.68 -7.30 60.60
C VAL A 7 -25.13 -8.07 61.80
N LEU A 8 -24.05 -8.85 61.66
CA LEU A 8 -23.44 -9.60 62.76
C LEU A 8 -22.93 -8.69 63.89
N VAL A 9 -22.31 -7.56 63.54
CA VAL A 9 -21.88 -6.56 64.53
C VAL A 9 -23.07 -6.02 65.33
N ARG A 10 -24.16 -5.68 64.64
CA ARG A 10 -25.38 -5.19 65.30
C ARG A 10 -26.06 -6.28 66.15
N MET A 11 -26.02 -7.53 65.68
CA MET A 11 -26.51 -8.68 66.47
C MET A 11 -25.67 -8.89 67.74
N ARG A 12 -24.34 -8.70 67.69
CA ARG A 12 -23.47 -8.73 68.89
C ARG A 12 -23.73 -7.57 69.85
N GLN A 13 -24.08 -6.40 69.31
CA GLN A 13 -24.44 -5.21 70.09
C GLN A 13 -25.83 -5.32 70.76
N GLY A 14 -26.57 -6.41 70.51
CA GLY A 14 -27.87 -6.68 71.14
C GLY A 14 -29.08 -6.21 70.34
N ASP A 15 -28.90 -5.72 69.11
CA ASP A 15 -30.02 -5.29 68.28
C ASP A 15 -30.93 -6.47 67.90
N SER A 16 -32.25 -6.26 68.01
CA SER A 16 -33.24 -7.23 67.56
C SER A 16 -33.33 -7.28 66.04
N ASP A 17 -33.81 -8.39 65.48
CA ASP A 17 -34.03 -8.51 64.03
C ASP A 17 -35.02 -7.45 63.50
N ARG A 18 -35.91 -6.94 64.35
CA ARG A 18 -36.84 -5.86 64.01
C ARG A 18 -36.11 -4.53 63.85
N ASP A 19 -35.13 -4.25 64.69
CA ASP A 19 -34.36 -2.99 64.67
C ASP A 19 -33.31 -2.98 63.56
N ILE A 20 -32.74 -4.14 63.24
CA ILE A 20 -31.88 -4.32 62.06
C ILE A 20 -32.72 -4.26 60.77
N ALA A 21 -33.94 -4.80 60.75
CA ALA A 21 -34.82 -4.67 59.58
C ALA A 21 -35.28 -3.22 59.33
N ARG A 22 -35.46 -2.42 60.40
CA ARG A 22 -35.83 -1.00 60.30
C ARG A 22 -34.79 -0.15 59.58
N SER A 23 -33.50 -0.51 59.66
CA SER A 23 -32.44 0.16 58.90
C SER A 23 -32.37 -0.25 57.43
N LYS A 24 -33.32 -1.08 56.96
CA LYS A 24 -33.43 -1.57 55.57
C LYS A 24 -32.19 -2.31 55.06
N THR A 25 -31.35 -2.82 55.97
CA THR A 25 -30.11 -3.53 55.62
C THR A 25 -30.40 -4.93 55.08
N MET A 26 -31.39 -5.62 55.65
CA MET A 26 -31.80 -6.97 55.23
C MET A 26 -33.24 -7.27 55.68
N GLY A 27 -33.96 -8.11 54.93
CA GLY A 27 -35.33 -8.50 55.28
C GLY A 27 -35.39 -9.44 56.49
N ARG A 28 -36.46 -9.35 57.28
CA ARG A 28 -36.62 -10.08 58.56
C ARG A 28 -36.39 -11.59 58.47
N ARG A 29 -36.95 -12.24 57.44
CA ARG A 29 -36.78 -13.70 57.22
C ARG A 29 -35.31 -14.08 57.03
N LYS A 30 -34.55 -13.22 56.34
CA LYS A 30 -33.15 -13.43 56.06
C LYS A 30 -32.27 -13.08 57.28
N LEU A 31 -32.67 -12.10 58.09
CA LEU A 31 -32.03 -11.80 59.38
C LEU A 31 -32.16 -12.96 60.37
N ALA A 32 -33.33 -13.57 60.46
CA ALA A 32 -33.55 -14.74 61.32
C ALA A 32 -32.60 -15.90 60.94
N LEU A 33 -32.50 -16.20 59.64
CA LEU A 33 -31.59 -17.21 59.10
C LEU A 33 -30.11 -16.88 59.38
N VAL A 34 -29.72 -15.61 59.22
CA VAL A 34 -28.36 -15.15 59.55
C VAL A 34 -28.08 -15.30 61.04
N ARG A 35 -29.03 -14.97 61.91
CA ARG A 35 -28.90 -15.13 63.37
C ARG A 35 -28.75 -16.59 63.77
N GLU A 36 -29.57 -17.47 63.23
CA GLU A 36 -29.49 -18.91 63.45
C GLU A 36 -28.14 -19.47 63.00
N THR A 37 -27.71 -19.13 61.79
CA THR A 37 -26.41 -19.55 61.24
C THR A 37 -25.24 -19.00 62.08
N ALA A 38 -25.35 -17.75 62.53
CA ALA A 38 -24.33 -17.11 63.36
C ALA A 38 -24.26 -17.68 64.78
N SER A 39 -25.40 -18.04 65.38
CA SER A 39 -25.47 -18.74 66.67
C SER A 39 -24.83 -20.12 66.56
N ASN A 40 -25.18 -20.89 65.53
CA ASN A 40 -24.67 -22.25 65.30
C ASN A 40 -23.15 -22.27 65.08
N ARG A 41 -22.60 -21.21 64.48
CA ARG A 41 -21.16 -21.06 64.24
C ARG A 41 -20.42 -20.27 65.33
N GLY A 42 -21.10 -19.87 66.41
CA GLY A 42 -20.50 -19.15 67.53
C GLY A 42 -20.05 -17.71 67.21
N TRP A 43 -20.53 -17.13 66.12
CA TRP A 43 -20.13 -15.80 65.65
C TRP A 43 -20.74 -14.64 66.42
N LEU A 44 -21.69 -14.90 67.32
CA LEU A 44 -22.34 -13.90 68.16
C LEU A 44 -21.67 -13.69 69.52
N ALA A 45 -20.69 -14.53 69.89
CA ALA A 45 -19.96 -14.37 71.14
C ALA A 45 -19.02 -13.14 71.07
N PRO A 46 -18.88 -12.36 72.15
CA PRO A 46 -18.01 -11.17 72.19
C PRO A 46 -16.53 -11.49 71.96
N ASP A 47 -16.10 -12.66 72.45
CA ASP A 47 -14.70 -13.09 72.49
C ASP A 47 -14.24 -13.75 71.19
N THR A 48 -15.18 -14.11 70.30
CA THR A 48 -14.87 -14.68 69.00
C THR A 48 -14.61 -13.56 68.00
N PRO A 49 -13.52 -13.59 67.20
CA PRO A 49 -13.35 -12.63 66.12
C PRO A 49 -14.54 -12.68 65.14
N LEU A 50 -14.84 -11.57 64.47
CA LEU A 50 -15.85 -11.58 63.40
C LEU A 50 -15.37 -12.49 62.27
N PRO A 51 -16.27 -13.25 61.62
CA PRO A 51 -15.90 -14.12 60.52
C PRO A 51 -15.30 -13.33 59.36
N THR A 52 -14.34 -13.94 58.70
CA THR A 52 -13.71 -13.44 57.48
C THR A 52 -14.72 -13.43 56.33
N ASP A 53 -14.43 -12.63 55.30
CA ASP A 53 -15.28 -12.57 54.11
C ASP A 53 -15.40 -13.95 53.41
N ALA A 54 -14.40 -14.82 53.55
CA ALA A 54 -14.42 -16.19 53.02
C ALA A 54 -15.40 -17.09 53.80
N GLU A 55 -15.36 -17.07 55.14
CA GLU A 55 -16.26 -17.86 55.99
C GLU A 55 -17.72 -17.41 55.85
N LEU A 56 -17.94 -16.10 55.69
CA LEU A 56 -19.26 -15.54 55.36
C LEU A 56 -19.71 -15.99 53.97
N ALA A 57 -18.80 -16.10 52.99
CA ALA A 57 -19.14 -16.50 51.63
C ALA A 57 -19.57 -17.96 51.61
N GLU A 58 -18.87 -18.81 52.34
CA GLU A 58 -19.19 -20.23 52.49
C GLU A 58 -20.56 -20.43 53.17
N ALA A 59 -20.81 -19.72 54.27
CA ALA A 59 -22.07 -19.85 55.03
C ALA A 59 -23.30 -19.36 54.26
N PHE A 60 -23.15 -18.32 53.43
CA PHE A 60 -24.26 -17.62 52.80
C PHE A 60 -24.17 -17.59 51.27
N SER A 61 -23.42 -18.53 50.67
CA SER A 61 -23.37 -18.70 49.21
C SER A 61 -24.76 -19.03 48.66
N ARG A 62 -25.02 -18.67 47.41
CA ARG A 62 -26.29 -19.02 46.75
C ARG A 62 -26.46 -20.53 46.63
N ASP A 63 -25.37 -21.28 46.52
CA ASP A 63 -25.39 -22.74 46.36
C ASP A 63 -25.73 -23.47 47.67
N SER A 64 -25.30 -22.95 48.83
CA SER A 64 -25.67 -23.53 50.13
C SER A 64 -27.11 -23.21 50.56
N MET A 65 -27.75 -22.22 49.92
CA MET A 65 -29.11 -21.73 50.22
C MET A 65 -30.12 -21.98 49.09
N ALA A 66 -29.72 -22.67 48.02
CA ALA A 66 -30.58 -22.96 46.88
C ALA A 66 -31.55 -24.10 47.22
N ALA A 67 -32.75 -23.76 47.70
CA ALA A 67 -33.89 -24.63 47.47
C ALA A 67 -34.06 -24.83 45.95
N PRO A 68 -34.42 -26.04 45.46
CA PRO A 68 -34.68 -26.24 44.04
C PRO A 68 -35.66 -25.19 43.55
N LEU A 69 -35.36 -24.56 42.41
CA LEU A 69 -36.27 -23.60 41.81
C LEU A 69 -37.64 -24.29 41.61
N PRO A 70 -38.76 -23.59 41.87
CA PRO A 70 -40.07 -24.15 41.59
C PRO A 70 -40.15 -24.58 40.11
N PRO A 71 -40.85 -25.67 39.77
CA PRO A 71 -40.89 -26.19 38.40
C PRO A 71 -41.45 -25.19 37.38
N SER A 72 -42.23 -24.20 37.82
CA SER A 72 -42.70 -23.07 36.99
C SER A 72 -41.59 -22.08 36.59
N CYS A 73 -40.42 -22.14 37.22
CA CYS A 73 -39.26 -21.31 36.96
C CYS A 73 -38.18 -22.04 36.12
N VAL A 74 -38.38 -23.32 35.81
CA VAL A 74 -37.48 -24.10 34.95
C VAL A 74 -37.96 -24.00 33.51
N SER A 75 -37.06 -23.64 32.59
CA SER A 75 -37.40 -23.57 31.18
C SER A 75 -37.76 -24.97 30.65
N PRO A 76 -38.84 -25.14 29.88
CA PRO A 76 -39.13 -26.43 29.24
C PRO A 76 -38.04 -26.86 28.25
N LEU A 77 -37.20 -25.92 27.81
CA LEU A 77 -36.05 -26.16 26.94
C LEU A 77 -34.87 -26.85 27.65
N GLU A 78 -34.90 -26.94 28.98
CA GLU A 78 -33.84 -27.55 29.79
C GLU A 78 -33.60 -29.02 29.39
N ALA A 79 -34.67 -29.73 29.01
CA ALA A 79 -34.62 -31.12 28.57
C ALA A 79 -33.74 -31.33 27.32
N TRP A 80 -33.54 -30.29 26.50
CA TRP A 80 -32.72 -30.33 25.29
C TRP A 80 -31.51 -29.40 25.35
N ARG A 81 -31.08 -29.01 26.56
CA ARG A 81 -29.96 -28.07 26.76
C ARG A 81 -28.73 -28.47 25.96
N GLU A 82 -28.29 -29.72 26.09
CA GLU A 82 -27.06 -30.22 25.43
C GLU A 82 -27.14 -30.12 23.92
N GLN A 83 -28.28 -30.48 23.33
CA GLN A 83 -28.52 -30.43 21.90
C GLN A 83 -28.58 -28.99 21.37
N ILE A 84 -29.23 -28.09 22.11
CA ILE A 84 -29.31 -26.66 21.77
C ILE A 84 -27.91 -26.02 21.85
N VAL A 85 -27.11 -26.37 22.86
CA VAL A 85 -25.72 -25.90 22.99
C VAL A 85 -24.88 -26.36 21.81
N GLN A 86 -24.98 -27.63 21.41
CA GLN A 86 -24.25 -28.16 20.25
C GLN A 86 -24.65 -27.47 18.94
N TRP A 87 -25.95 -27.29 18.69
CA TRP A 87 -26.42 -26.58 17.50
C TRP A 87 -26.00 -25.11 17.48
N HIS A 88 -26.04 -24.45 18.64
CA HIS A 88 -25.58 -23.07 18.75
C HIS A 88 -24.06 -22.95 18.52
N ALA A 89 -23.25 -23.87 19.07
CA ALA A 89 -21.81 -23.92 18.85
C ALA A 89 -21.44 -24.19 17.38
N ALA A 90 -22.28 -24.94 16.65
CA ALA A 90 -22.16 -25.15 15.20
C ALA A 90 -22.61 -23.93 14.36
N GLY A 91 -23.04 -22.83 15.00
CA GLY A 91 -23.46 -21.60 14.32
C GLY A 91 -24.86 -21.65 13.71
N ILE A 92 -25.71 -22.60 14.12
CA ILE A 92 -27.09 -22.72 13.62
C ILE A 92 -27.94 -21.59 14.22
N GLN A 93 -28.75 -20.94 13.38
CA GLN A 93 -29.61 -19.84 13.82
C GLN A 93 -30.72 -20.28 14.77
N GLY A 94 -31.07 -19.44 15.74
CA GLY A 94 -32.08 -19.73 16.76
C GLY A 94 -33.47 -20.04 16.21
N THR A 95 -33.84 -19.47 15.06
CA THR A 95 -35.08 -19.80 14.34
C THR A 95 -35.06 -21.22 13.79
N THR A 96 -33.93 -21.66 13.24
CA THR A 96 -33.73 -23.03 12.75
C THR A 96 -33.73 -24.05 13.89
N ILE A 97 -33.13 -23.69 15.03
CA ILE A 97 -33.18 -24.50 16.26
C ILE A 97 -34.64 -24.68 16.72
N LEU A 98 -35.45 -23.62 16.73
CA LEU A 98 -36.87 -23.72 17.07
C LEU A 98 -37.62 -24.68 16.13
N SER A 99 -37.47 -24.49 14.81
CA SER A 99 -38.15 -25.35 13.83
C SER A 99 -37.69 -26.81 13.89
N ALA A 100 -36.46 -27.09 14.35
CA ALA A 100 -35.98 -28.44 14.59
C ALA A 100 -36.63 -29.05 15.85
N LEU A 101 -36.77 -28.27 16.93
CA LEU A 101 -37.43 -28.70 18.17
C LEU A 101 -38.94 -28.92 17.97
N GLU A 102 -39.60 -28.10 17.15
CA GLU A 102 -41.01 -28.30 16.76
C GLU A 102 -41.21 -29.62 16.00
N ARG A 103 -40.37 -29.89 15.00
CA ARG A 103 -40.49 -31.08 14.14
C ARG A 103 -40.12 -32.39 14.84
N ASN A 104 -39.03 -32.39 15.61
CA ASN A 104 -38.45 -33.62 16.14
C ASN A 104 -38.90 -33.94 17.57
N HIS A 105 -39.32 -32.91 18.33
CA HIS A 105 -39.60 -33.04 19.76
C HIS A 105 -40.96 -32.43 20.16
N GLY A 106 -41.75 -31.93 19.20
CA GLY A 106 -43.10 -31.42 19.45
C GLY A 106 -43.15 -30.17 20.32
N TYR A 107 -42.05 -29.42 20.43
CA TYR A 107 -41.99 -28.20 21.24
C TYR A 107 -42.93 -27.13 20.68
N ARG A 108 -43.71 -26.44 21.54
CA ARG A 108 -44.69 -25.40 21.14
C ARG A 108 -44.39 -24.01 21.71
N GLY A 109 -43.16 -23.76 22.14
CA GLY A 109 -42.79 -22.47 22.71
C GLY A 109 -42.49 -21.41 21.65
N SER A 110 -42.33 -20.17 22.08
CA SER A 110 -42.05 -19.04 21.19
C SER A 110 -40.57 -18.87 20.85
N THR A 111 -40.30 -18.19 19.74
CA THR A 111 -38.95 -17.74 19.33
C THR A 111 -38.22 -16.98 20.44
N SER A 112 -38.93 -16.10 21.15
CA SER A 112 -38.40 -15.35 22.29
C SER A 112 -37.93 -16.24 23.45
N SER A 113 -38.52 -17.43 23.65
CA SER A 113 -38.06 -18.38 24.66
C SER A 113 -36.72 -19.03 24.28
N ILE A 114 -36.52 -19.34 23.00
CA ILE A 114 -35.22 -19.82 22.49
C ILE A 114 -34.15 -18.74 22.62
N TYR A 115 -34.41 -17.50 22.21
CA TYR A 115 -33.41 -16.42 22.33
C TYR A 115 -33.07 -16.09 23.78
N ARG A 116 -34.03 -16.14 24.70
CA ARG A 116 -33.76 -16.01 26.15
C ARG A 116 -32.89 -17.15 26.66
N PHE A 117 -33.14 -18.38 26.22
CA PHE A 117 -32.36 -19.56 26.60
C PHE A 117 -30.94 -19.52 26.04
N LEU A 118 -30.77 -19.16 24.76
CA LEU A 118 -29.45 -18.94 24.15
C LEU A 118 -28.68 -17.82 24.86
N LYS A 119 -29.35 -16.74 25.27
CA LYS A 119 -28.74 -15.68 26.07
C LYS A 119 -28.29 -16.18 27.44
N GLN A 120 -29.04 -17.07 28.08
CA GLN A 120 -28.64 -17.71 29.34
C GLN A 120 -27.42 -18.63 29.15
N ILE A 121 -27.39 -19.43 28.09
CA ILE A 121 -26.23 -20.25 27.73
C ILE A 121 -24.99 -19.37 27.56
N LYS A 122 -25.10 -18.30 26.75
CA LYS A 122 -24.00 -17.35 26.53
C LYS A 122 -23.58 -16.59 27.79
N ALA A 123 -24.51 -16.33 28.71
CA ALA A 123 -24.19 -15.69 29.99
C ALA A 123 -23.53 -16.65 30.99
N ALA A 124 -23.72 -17.95 30.83
CA ALA A 124 -23.06 -18.99 31.62
C ALA A 124 -21.68 -19.37 31.06
N GLU A 125 -21.41 -19.08 29.78
CA GLU A 125 -20.08 -19.14 29.22
C GLU A 125 -19.17 -18.11 29.91
N ILE A 126 -17.98 -18.56 30.32
CA ILE A 126 -16.94 -17.64 30.79
C ILE A 126 -16.60 -16.75 29.59
N PRO A 127 -16.79 -15.42 29.66
CA PRO A 127 -16.42 -14.56 28.56
C PRO A 127 -14.91 -14.67 28.34
N ASP A 128 -14.49 -14.72 27.08
CA ASP A 128 -13.07 -14.58 26.74
C ASP A 128 -12.52 -13.32 27.41
N VAL A 129 -11.58 -13.50 28.33
CA VAL A 129 -10.93 -12.39 29.02
C VAL A 129 -9.69 -12.02 28.21
N PRO A 130 -9.72 -10.94 27.42
CA PRO A 130 -8.54 -10.54 26.66
C PRO A 130 -7.45 -10.06 27.61
N MET A 131 -6.23 -10.54 27.40
CA MET A 131 -5.06 -10.04 28.10
C MET A 131 -4.82 -8.59 27.69
N ARG A 132 -4.71 -7.69 28.68
CA ARG A 132 -4.33 -6.30 28.42
C ARG A 132 -2.82 -6.23 28.19
N LEU A 133 -2.43 -5.70 27.04
CA LEU A 133 -1.03 -5.46 26.72
C LEU A 133 -0.59 -4.12 27.33
N GLU A 134 0.50 -4.17 28.10
CA GLU A 134 1.18 -2.99 28.63
C GLU A 134 2.44 -2.72 27.81
N PHE A 135 2.72 -1.44 27.58
CA PHE A 135 3.85 -0.98 26.76
C PHE A 135 4.57 0.15 27.49
N LYS A 136 5.88 0.22 27.34
CA LYS A 136 6.69 1.35 27.82
C LYS A 136 6.54 2.55 26.86
N PRO A 137 6.80 3.79 27.33
CA PRO A 137 6.81 4.96 26.45
C PRO A 137 7.80 4.78 25.29
N GLY A 138 7.34 5.05 24.07
CA GLY A 138 8.15 4.98 22.84
C GLY A 138 8.44 3.55 22.36
N GLU A 139 7.99 2.53 23.08
CA GLU A 139 8.28 1.14 22.78
C GLU A 139 7.57 0.66 21.51
N ALA A 140 6.28 0.97 21.38
CA ALA A 140 5.46 0.42 20.31
C ALA A 140 4.41 1.41 19.80
N ALA A 141 4.08 1.29 18.52
CA ALA A 141 2.88 1.86 17.91
C ALA A 141 2.10 0.77 17.15
N GLN A 142 0.78 0.90 17.12
CA GLN A 142 -0.08 0.05 16.30
C GLN A 142 -0.57 0.82 15.08
N ILE A 143 -0.61 0.16 13.92
CA ILE A 143 -0.96 0.78 12.65
C ILE A 143 -2.06 -0.03 11.96
N ASP A 144 -3.04 0.67 11.40
CA ASP A 144 -4.13 0.06 10.65
C ASP A 144 -4.66 1.00 9.55
N PHE A 145 -5.32 0.39 8.56
CA PHE A 145 -6.10 1.08 7.55
C PHE A 145 -7.59 0.94 7.83
N GLY A 146 -8.26 2.08 8.04
CA GLY A 146 -9.71 2.16 8.12
C GLY A 146 -10.32 2.62 6.80
N ALA A 147 -11.48 2.08 6.42
CA ALA A 147 -12.30 2.68 5.35
C ALA A 147 -12.63 4.16 5.66
N GLY A 148 -12.29 5.06 4.74
CA GLY A 148 -12.56 6.49 4.85
C GLY A 148 -13.85 6.92 4.16
N PRO A 149 -14.24 8.20 4.28
CA PRO A 149 -15.37 8.77 3.56
C PRO A 149 -15.07 8.81 2.06
N THR A 150 -16.11 8.76 1.24
CA THR A 150 -15.97 9.09 -0.17
C THR A 150 -15.81 10.60 -0.31
N LEU A 151 -14.75 11.05 -0.95
CA LEU A 151 -14.49 12.47 -1.20
C LEU A 151 -14.84 12.81 -2.64
N THR A 152 -15.53 13.92 -2.83
CA THR A 152 -15.73 14.55 -4.15
C THR A 152 -14.80 15.75 -4.22
N ASP A 153 -13.86 15.73 -5.15
CA ASP A 153 -12.95 16.85 -5.35
C ASP A 153 -13.72 18.01 -5.99
N VAL A 154 -13.75 19.17 -5.32
CA VAL A 154 -14.51 20.34 -5.78
C VAL A 154 -13.94 20.94 -7.07
N TYR A 155 -12.65 20.71 -7.36
CA TYR A 155 -12.01 21.25 -8.56
C TYR A 155 -12.19 20.36 -9.79
N THR A 156 -12.17 19.03 -9.62
CA THR A 156 -12.30 18.08 -10.75
C THR A 156 -13.68 17.46 -10.88
N GLY A 157 -14.50 17.51 -9.82
CA GLY A 157 -15.77 16.79 -9.72
C GLY A 157 -15.61 15.28 -9.56
N GLU A 158 -14.37 14.76 -9.49
CA GLU A 158 -14.12 13.33 -9.38
C GLU A 158 -14.42 12.80 -7.98
N ILE A 159 -15.07 11.64 -7.94
CA ILE A 159 -15.43 10.95 -6.70
C ILE A 159 -14.39 9.86 -6.44
N HIS A 160 -13.71 9.95 -5.29
CA HIS A 160 -12.71 8.97 -4.88
C HIS A 160 -13.02 8.37 -3.52
N LYS A 161 -12.86 7.05 -3.41
CA LYS A 161 -12.86 6.36 -2.12
C LYS A 161 -11.55 6.68 -1.39
N THR A 162 -11.63 6.94 -0.10
CA THR A 162 -10.45 7.18 0.73
C THR A 162 -10.28 6.14 1.82
N TRP A 163 -9.10 6.11 2.40
CA TRP A 163 -8.72 5.27 3.52
C TRP A 163 -8.06 6.12 4.59
N TYR A 164 -8.40 5.88 5.85
CA TYR A 164 -7.68 6.41 7.00
C TYR A 164 -6.48 5.52 7.27
N PHE A 165 -5.28 6.06 7.10
CA PHE A 165 -4.10 5.54 7.76
C PHE A 165 -4.10 6.05 9.21
N VAL A 166 -4.05 5.13 10.18
CA VAL A 166 -3.99 5.49 11.60
C VAL A 166 -2.78 4.82 12.22
N MET A 167 -1.88 5.61 12.82
CA MET A 167 -0.79 5.13 13.65
C MET A 167 -0.98 5.65 15.07
N THR A 168 -1.16 4.75 16.04
CA THR A 168 -1.41 5.10 17.45
C THR A 168 -0.28 4.61 18.33
N LEU A 169 0.35 5.52 19.07
CA LEU A 169 1.35 5.17 20.08
C LEU A 169 0.70 4.34 21.20
N CYS A 170 1.32 3.21 21.54
CA CYS A 170 0.72 2.26 22.47
C CYS A 170 0.70 2.75 23.93
N TRP A 171 1.55 3.68 24.32
CA TRP A 171 1.58 4.18 25.70
C TRP A 171 0.71 5.44 25.87
N SER A 172 1.03 6.54 25.19
CA SER A 172 0.24 7.80 25.33
C SER A 172 -1.16 7.73 24.71
N ARG A 173 -1.40 6.81 23.77
CA ARG A 173 -2.59 6.79 22.90
C ARG A 173 -2.68 7.99 21.96
N HIS A 174 -1.60 8.77 21.84
CA HIS A 174 -1.53 9.83 20.83
C HIS A 174 -1.46 9.19 19.44
N GLN A 175 -2.22 9.77 18.52
CA GLN A 175 -2.45 9.16 17.20
C GLN A 175 -2.05 10.13 16.09
N TYR A 176 -1.58 9.56 14.99
CA TYR A 176 -1.44 10.21 13.71
C TYR A 176 -2.48 9.64 12.76
N VAL A 177 -3.16 10.51 12.02
CA VAL A 177 -4.19 10.13 11.06
C VAL A 177 -3.95 10.86 9.74
N GLU A 178 -3.97 10.11 8.65
CA GLU A 178 -3.83 10.64 7.29
C GLU A 178 -4.84 9.95 6.36
N LEU A 179 -5.58 10.74 5.58
CA LEU A 179 -6.44 10.23 4.53
C LEU A 179 -5.63 10.03 3.26
N VAL A 180 -5.77 8.86 2.66
CA VAL A 180 -5.09 8.45 1.42
C VAL A 180 -6.07 7.84 0.41
N ARG A 181 -5.69 7.83 -0.87
CA ARG A 181 -6.54 7.32 -1.96
C ARG A 181 -6.39 5.81 -2.19
N ASP A 182 -5.27 5.24 -1.80
CA ASP A 182 -4.94 3.83 -2.01
C ASP A 182 -4.18 3.23 -0.82
N GLN A 183 -4.06 1.91 -0.80
CA GLN A 183 -3.30 1.16 0.20
C GLN A 183 -2.05 0.53 -0.42
N THR A 184 -1.46 1.18 -1.44
CA THR A 184 -0.24 0.66 -2.06
C THR A 184 0.93 0.75 -1.08
N ILE A 185 2.00 -0.01 -1.36
CA ILE A 185 3.20 0.08 -0.54
C ILE A 185 3.85 1.46 -0.61
N ALA A 186 3.80 2.15 -1.75
CA ALA A 186 4.34 3.50 -1.87
C ALA A 186 3.64 4.46 -0.89
N THR A 187 2.32 4.37 -0.81
CA THR A 187 1.50 5.16 0.12
C THR A 187 1.76 4.74 1.57
N TRP A 188 1.83 3.44 1.86
CA TRP A 188 2.16 2.93 3.20
C TRP A 188 3.47 3.50 3.74
N LEU A 189 4.53 3.50 2.92
CA LEU A 189 5.83 4.03 3.29
C LEU A 189 5.83 5.54 3.49
N GLN A 190 5.09 6.28 2.65
CA GLN A 190 4.93 7.73 2.79
C GLN A 190 4.21 8.09 4.10
N CYS A 191 3.11 7.40 4.42
CA CYS A 191 2.39 7.62 5.68
C CYS A 191 3.28 7.35 6.91
N HIS A 192 4.17 6.36 6.86
CA HIS A 192 5.13 6.12 7.94
C HIS A 192 6.09 7.29 8.12
N ARG A 193 6.67 7.79 7.02
CA ARG A 193 7.53 8.97 7.06
C ARG A 193 6.80 10.16 7.67
N HIS A 194 5.61 10.49 7.17
CA HIS A 194 4.84 11.62 7.69
C HIS A 194 4.45 11.43 9.17
N ALA A 195 4.15 10.20 9.59
CA ALA A 195 3.86 9.89 10.99
C ALA A 195 5.10 10.09 11.89
N PHE A 196 6.29 9.63 11.45
CA PHE A 196 7.51 9.83 12.22
C PHE A 196 7.90 11.31 12.32
N GLU A 197 7.72 12.06 11.23
CA GLU A 197 7.89 13.51 11.21
C GLU A 197 6.90 14.20 12.16
N TRP A 198 5.64 13.75 12.19
CA TRP A 198 4.61 14.24 13.10
C TRP A 198 4.93 14.00 14.58
N PHE A 199 5.46 12.81 14.90
CA PHE A 199 5.88 12.49 16.27
C PHE A 199 7.25 13.09 16.63
N HIS A 200 7.98 13.64 15.66
CA HIS A 200 9.38 14.02 15.80
C HIS A 200 10.27 12.89 16.31
N GLY A 201 9.96 11.65 15.93
CA GLY A 201 10.64 10.46 16.41
C GLY A 201 10.03 9.17 15.87
N VAL A 202 10.75 8.06 16.04
CA VAL A 202 10.38 6.74 15.55
C VAL A 202 10.13 5.80 16.73
N PRO A 203 8.97 5.12 16.81
CA PRO A 203 8.75 4.07 17.82
C PRO A 203 9.69 2.89 17.60
N ALA A 204 10.17 2.25 18.67
CA ALA A 204 11.10 1.13 18.55
C ALA A 204 10.50 -0.08 17.82
N ARG A 205 9.18 -0.27 17.93
CA ARG A 205 8.43 -1.40 17.35
C ARG A 205 7.13 -0.93 16.72
N LEU A 206 6.83 -1.43 15.52
CA LEU A 206 5.58 -1.17 14.81
C LEU A 206 4.78 -2.44 14.67
N ILE A 207 3.63 -2.48 15.33
CA ILE A 207 2.71 -3.59 15.33
C ILE A 207 1.69 -3.38 14.21
N ILE A 208 1.62 -4.33 13.28
CA ILE A 208 0.85 -4.17 12.04
C ILE A 208 -0.13 -5.33 11.81
N ASP A 209 -1.28 -5.03 11.18
CA ASP A 209 -2.26 -6.06 10.78
C ASP A 209 -2.02 -6.60 9.38
N ASN A 210 -0.95 -7.38 9.20
CA ASN A 210 -0.63 -8.17 8.00
C ASN A 210 -1.18 -7.62 6.65
N PRO A 211 -1.10 -6.30 6.35
CA PRO A 211 -1.66 -5.82 5.10
C PRO A 211 -0.72 -6.30 3.99
N LYS A 212 -1.25 -6.57 2.80
CA LYS A 212 -0.43 -7.03 1.67
C LYS A 212 0.70 -6.05 1.31
N CYS A 213 0.55 -4.77 1.68
CA CYS A 213 1.58 -3.75 1.51
C CYS A 213 2.71 -3.82 2.54
N ALA A 214 2.61 -4.62 3.60
CA ALA A 214 3.67 -4.79 4.60
C ALA A 214 4.15 -6.24 4.71
N ILE A 215 3.25 -7.21 4.59
CA ILE A 215 3.53 -8.65 4.74
C ILE A 215 3.13 -9.39 3.46
N ILE A 216 4.10 -10.09 2.85
CA ILE A 216 3.88 -10.95 1.68
C ILE A 216 3.18 -12.24 2.12
N ARG A 217 3.74 -12.88 3.16
CA ARG A 217 3.25 -14.14 3.72
C ARG A 217 3.06 -13.98 5.22
N ALA A 218 1.81 -13.83 5.63
CA ALA A 218 1.45 -13.86 7.04
C ALA A 218 1.50 -15.31 7.55
N CYS A 219 2.32 -15.58 8.54
CA CYS A 219 2.28 -16.86 9.26
C CYS A 219 2.64 -16.64 10.74
N LEU A 220 2.40 -17.67 11.56
CA LEU A 220 2.54 -17.57 13.01
C LEU A 220 4.01 -17.50 13.47
N TYR A 221 4.91 -18.17 12.75
CA TYR A 221 6.31 -18.38 13.20
C TYR A 221 7.35 -17.61 12.37
N GLU A 222 7.18 -17.56 11.04
CA GLU A 222 8.12 -16.96 10.09
C GLU A 222 7.42 -16.05 9.06
N PRO A 223 6.91 -14.88 9.48
CA PRO A 223 6.25 -13.95 8.58
C PRO A 223 7.24 -13.35 7.57
N GLU A 224 6.86 -13.31 6.29
CA GLU A 224 7.67 -12.73 5.23
C GLU A 224 7.28 -11.27 5.00
N VAL A 225 8.19 -10.36 5.35
CA VAL A 225 8.02 -8.91 5.20
C VAL A 225 8.30 -8.50 3.75
N GLN A 226 7.53 -7.56 3.25
CA GLN A 226 7.77 -6.95 1.94
C GLN A 226 9.11 -6.19 1.94
N ARG A 227 9.99 -6.48 0.96
CA ARG A 227 11.37 -5.94 0.87
C ARG A 227 11.46 -4.42 1.04
N ALA A 228 10.54 -3.69 0.42
CA ALA A 228 10.45 -2.23 0.51
C ALA A 228 10.16 -1.74 1.95
N TYR A 229 9.33 -2.46 2.71
CA TYR A 229 9.04 -2.13 4.10
C TYR A 229 10.17 -2.52 5.04
N ALA A 230 10.85 -3.65 4.78
CA ALA A 230 12.06 -4.03 5.49
C ALA A 230 13.18 -2.97 5.33
N GLN A 231 13.42 -2.46 4.12
CA GLN A 231 14.40 -1.37 3.91
C GLN A 231 14.02 -0.07 4.63
N CYS A 232 12.73 0.23 4.72
CA CYS A 232 12.25 1.37 5.50
C CYS A 232 12.53 1.17 6.99
N ALA A 233 12.26 -0.03 7.51
CA ALA A 233 12.57 -0.40 8.90
C ALA A 233 14.06 -0.29 9.22
N GLU A 234 14.92 -0.77 8.33
CA GLU A 234 16.39 -0.63 8.44
C GLU A 234 16.82 0.85 8.44
N GLY A 235 16.26 1.67 7.54
CA GLY A 235 16.62 3.08 7.41
C GLY A 235 16.21 3.95 8.61
N TYR A 236 15.07 3.66 9.24
CA TYR A 236 14.58 4.40 10.42
C TYR A 236 14.91 3.71 11.75
N GLY A 237 15.39 2.46 11.74
CA GLY A 237 15.80 1.72 12.93
C GLY A 237 14.67 1.09 13.75
N PHE A 238 13.45 0.97 13.21
CA PHE A 238 12.33 0.31 13.90
C PHE A 238 12.24 -1.18 13.59
N ARG A 239 11.56 -1.95 14.46
CA ARG A 239 11.26 -3.37 14.24
C ARG A 239 9.81 -3.57 13.82
N ILE A 240 9.58 -4.48 12.88
CA ILE A 240 8.24 -4.84 12.41
C ILE A 240 7.73 -6.03 13.23
N ASP A 241 6.58 -5.87 13.87
CA ASP A 241 5.92 -6.90 14.68
C ASP A 241 4.55 -7.24 14.06
N PRO A 242 4.49 -8.22 13.14
CA PRO A 242 3.23 -8.61 12.52
C PRO A 242 2.36 -9.37 13.53
N CYS A 243 1.09 -8.97 13.63
CA CYS A 243 0.15 -9.68 14.48
C CYS A 243 -0.05 -11.13 14.00
N PRO A 244 -0.10 -12.11 14.92
CA PRO A 244 -0.44 -13.48 14.58
C PRO A 244 -1.74 -13.58 13.77
N PRO A 245 -1.76 -14.41 12.71
CA PRO A 245 -3.00 -14.63 11.95
C PRO A 245 -4.09 -15.16 12.88
N ARG A 246 -5.32 -14.63 12.73
CA ARG A 246 -6.52 -15.06 13.47
C ARG A 246 -6.48 -14.80 14.99
N ASP A 247 -5.66 -13.85 15.45
CA ASP A 247 -5.68 -13.33 16.83
C ASP A 247 -6.05 -11.83 16.85
N PRO A 248 -7.36 -11.49 16.85
CA PRO A 248 -7.81 -10.10 16.87
C PRO A 248 -7.47 -9.38 18.18
N GLN A 249 -7.23 -10.12 19.28
CA GLN A 249 -7.10 -9.52 20.61
C GLN A 249 -5.86 -8.64 20.75
N LYS A 250 -4.78 -8.94 20.00
CA LYS A 250 -3.54 -8.15 20.00
C LYS A 250 -3.66 -6.79 19.31
N LYS A 251 -4.77 -6.51 18.62
CA LYS A 251 -5.01 -5.29 17.82
C LYS A 251 -6.00 -4.29 18.45
N GLY A 252 -6.43 -4.55 19.69
CA GLY A 252 -7.52 -3.79 20.30
C GLY A 252 -7.30 -2.27 20.40
N ILE A 253 -6.05 -1.80 20.43
CA ILE A 253 -5.71 -0.37 20.54
C ILE A 253 -6.01 0.34 19.23
N VAL A 254 -5.50 -0.16 18.11
CA VAL A 254 -5.68 0.49 16.80
C VAL A 254 -7.09 0.28 16.25
N GLU A 255 -7.72 -0.87 16.49
CA GLU A 255 -9.13 -1.06 16.11
C GLU A 255 -10.05 -0.04 16.81
N SER A 256 -9.77 0.23 18.08
CA SER A 256 -10.48 1.27 18.83
C SER A 256 -10.15 2.67 18.31
N GLY A 257 -8.90 2.91 17.89
CA GLY A 257 -8.46 4.15 17.25
C GLY A 257 -9.18 4.43 15.93
N VAL A 258 -9.21 3.45 15.01
CA VAL A 258 -9.92 3.56 13.72
C VAL A 258 -11.42 3.76 13.94
N LYS A 259 -12.04 3.02 14.87
CA LYS A 259 -13.46 3.23 15.24
C LYS A 259 -13.69 4.64 15.78
N TYR A 260 -12.77 5.16 16.58
CA TYR A 260 -12.85 6.52 17.13
C TYR A 260 -12.77 7.58 16.02
N VAL A 261 -11.82 7.46 15.09
CA VAL A 261 -11.71 8.38 13.94
C VAL A 261 -13.00 8.34 13.10
N LYS A 262 -13.51 7.15 12.78
CA LYS A 262 -14.74 6.99 11.98
C LYS A 262 -15.97 7.61 12.64
N ASN A 263 -16.11 7.49 13.96
CA ASN A 263 -17.30 7.94 14.67
C ASN A 263 -17.21 9.39 15.15
N SER A 264 -16.01 9.91 15.38
CA SER A 264 -15.80 11.24 15.99
C SER A 264 -15.31 12.29 15.00
N PHE A 265 -14.50 11.92 14.01
CA PHE A 265 -14.00 12.87 13.00
C PHE A 265 -14.89 12.90 11.76
N GLY A 266 -15.28 11.73 11.25
CA GLY A 266 -15.99 11.60 9.98
C GLY A 266 -17.37 12.28 9.91
N PRO A 267 -18.27 12.11 10.90
CA PRO A 267 -19.65 12.59 10.79
C PRO A 267 -19.74 14.12 10.77
N LEU A 268 -20.71 14.64 10.00
CA LEU A 268 -21.07 16.07 9.94
C LEU A 268 -19.94 17.01 9.46
N ARG A 269 -18.94 16.48 8.75
CA ARG A 269 -17.89 17.28 8.11
C ARG A 269 -17.97 17.21 6.59
N ASP A 270 -17.76 18.36 5.97
CA ASP A 270 -17.60 18.49 4.54
C ASP A 270 -16.13 18.72 4.18
N PHE A 271 -15.72 18.15 3.06
CA PHE A 271 -14.33 18.17 2.60
C PHE A 271 -14.31 18.69 1.16
N ARG A 272 -13.46 19.68 0.90
CA ARG A 272 -13.30 20.25 -0.45
C ARG A 272 -12.44 19.38 -1.36
N ASP A 273 -11.37 18.85 -0.80
CA ASP A 273 -10.42 17.97 -1.47
C ASP A 273 -9.69 17.12 -0.42
N LEU A 274 -8.78 16.26 -0.87
CA LEU A 274 -7.98 15.42 0.02
C LEU A 274 -7.05 16.24 0.93
N ALA A 275 -6.49 17.35 0.43
CA ALA A 275 -5.59 18.19 1.20
C ALA A 275 -6.33 18.90 2.35
N ASP A 276 -7.56 19.33 2.10
CA ASP A 276 -8.47 19.92 3.07
C ASP A 276 -8.87 18.91 4.13
N ALA A 277 -9.24 17.69 3.73
CA ALA A 277 -9.53 16.61 4.67
C ALA A 277 -8.31 16.32 5.59
N ASN A 278 -7.10 16.29 5.01
CA ASN A 278 -5.86 16.10 5.79
C ASN A 278 -5.51 17.28 6.69
N ARG A 279 -5.81 18.53 6.30
CA ARG A 279 -5.68 19.68 7.22
C ARG A 279 -6.67 19.58 8.37
N GLN A 280 -7.93 19.29 8.08
CA GLN A 280 -8.98 19.16 9.09
C GLN A 280 -8.71 18.03 10.08
N VAL A 281 -8.22 16.87 9.61
CA VAL A 281 -7.93 15.74 10.50
C VAL A 281 -6.74 16.02 11.43
N ARG A 282 -5.69 16.68 10.93
CA ARG A 282 -4.55 17.10 11.77
C ARG A 282 -4.98 18.09 12.85
N ALA A 283 -5.82 19.06 12.50
CA ALA A 283 -6.38 20.00 13.47
C ALA A 283 -7.24 19.28 14.53
N TRP A 284 -8.10 18.36 14.10
CA TRP A 284 -8.92 17.54 15.00
C TRP A 284 -8.08 16.67 15.94
N VAL A 285 -7.00 16.05 15.43
CA VAL A 285 -6.09 15.24 16.25
C VAL A 285 -5.52 16.07 17.41
N MET A 286 -5.12 17.31 17.15
CA MET A 286 -4.53 18.18 18.18
C MET A 286 -5.58 18.81 19.10
N ALA A 287 -6.68 19.32 18.55
CA ALA A 287 -7.65 20.12 19.28
C ALA A 287 -8.74 19.31 19.98
N GLU A 288 -9.00 18.06 19.58
CA GLU A 288 -10.07 17.24 20.14
C GLU A 288 -9.54 15.88 20.60
N ALA A 289 -8.92 15.11 19.69
CA ALA A 289 -8.49 13.74 20.01
C ALA A 289 -7.34 13.69 21.04
N GLY A 290 -6.43 14.66 20.99
CA GLY A 290 -5.25 14.74 21.84
C GLY A 290 -5.52 15.29 23.24
N ILE A 291 -6.50 16.18 23.39
CA ILE A 291 -6.84 16.79 24.69
C ILE A 291 -7.99 16.09 25.42
N ARG A 292 -8.60 15.07 24.81
CA ARG A 292 -9.66 14.28 25.48
C ARG A 292 -9.09 13.48 26.65
N ILE A 293 -9.92 13.24 27.66
CA ILE A 293 -9.58 12.27 28.71
C ILE A 293 -9.80 10.86 28.15
N HIS A 294 -8.73 10.12 27.90
CA HIS A 294 -8.83 8.79 27.31
C HIS A 294 -9.46 7.78 28.30
N GLY A 295 -10.40 6.95 27.83
CA GLY A 295 -11.15 6.04 28.70
C GLY A 295 -10.29 5.04 29.49
N THR A 296 -9.21 4.54 28.88
CA THR A 296 -8.28 3.58 29.50
C THR A 296 -7.24 4.23 30.40
N THR A 297 -6.47 5.21 29.89
CA THR A 297 -5.35 5.83 30.64
C THR A 297 -5.82 6.92 31.60
N ARG A 298 -7.06 7.43 31.43
CA ARG A 298 -7.63 8.56 32.19
C ARG A 298 -6.78 9.84 32.13
N GLN A 299 -5.93 9.94 31.12
CA GLN A 299 -5.06 11.07 30.85
C GLN A 299 -5.35 11.63 29.45
N GLN A 300 -4.87 12.85 29.20
CA GLN A 300 -4.91 13.45 27.87
C GLN A 300 -3.76 12.90 27.02
N PRO A 301 -4.02 12.23 25.89
CA PRO A 301 -2.98 11.63 25.06
C PRO A 301 -1.85 12.59 24.68
N LEU A 302 -2.20 13.84 24.34
CA LEU A 302 -1.23 14.85 23.94
C LEU A 302 -0.32 15.25 25.10
N VAL A 303 -0.85 15.35 26.31
CA VAL A 303 -0.06 15.70 27.51
C VAL A 303 0.91 14.57 27.86
N SER A 304 0.44 13.31 27.84
CA SER A 304 1.32 12.16 28.07
C SER A 304 2.41 12.09 26.99
N PHE A 305 2.05 12.35 25.72
CA PHE A 305 3.00 12.34 24.61
C PHE A 305 4.09 13.41 24.75
N THR A 306 3.72 14.69 24.88
CA THR A 306 4.69 15.78 24.94
C THR A 306 5.48 15.81 26.26
N GLY A 307 4.87 15.38 27.36
CA GLY A 307 5.49 15.38 28.68
C GLY A 307 6.52 14.26 28.89
N THR A 308 6.33 13.10 28.26
CA THR A 308 7.17 11.92 28.52
C THR A 308 7.58 11.17 27.26
N GLU A 309 6.62 10.79 26.40
CA GLU A 309 6.88 9.80 25.35
C GLU A 309 7.77 10.33 24.22
N GLN A 310 7.57 11.59 23.82
CA GLN A 310 8.27 12.19 22.69
C GLN A 310 9.81 12.13 22.85
N GLY A 311 10.32 12.40 24.04
CA GLY A 311 11.76 12.36 24.34
C GLY A 311 12.35 10.95 24.42
N LEU A 312 11.50 9.90 24.41
CA LEU A 312 11.90 8.50 24.51
C LEU A 312 11.76 7.74 23.18
N LEU A 313 11.26 8.40 22.13
CA LEU A 313 11.27 7.86 20.77
C LEU A 313 12.70 7.81 20.22
N LEU A 314 12.94 6.91 19.27
CA LEU A 314 14.19 6.92 18.52
C LEU A 314 14.29 8.23 17.71
N PRO A 315 15.48 8.83 17.63
CA PRO A 315 15.66 10.07 16.87
C PRO A 315 15.42 9.82 15.38
N LEU A 316 14.90 10.83 14.69
CA LEU A 316 14.85 10.81 13.22
C LEU A 316 16.27 10.80 12.65
N PRO A 317 16.55 9.99 11.62
CA PRO A 317 17.85 9.98 10.96
C PRO A 317 18.12 11.35 10.31
N ALA A 318 19.38 11.82 10.38
CA ALA A 318 19.77 13.12 9.83
C ALA A 318 19.51 13.24 8.32
N VAL A 319 19.62 12.12 7.60
CA VAL A 319 19.25 12.01 6.19
C VAL A 319 18.07 11.05 6.10
N ALA A 320 16.94 11.54 5.60
CA ALA A 320 15.74 10.75 5.45
C ALA A 320 16.00 9.54 4.52
N PRO A 321 15.70 8.30 4.95
CA PRO A 321 15.86 7.10 4.13
C PRO A 321 15.10 7.19 2.82
N GLU A 322 15.72 6.77 1.72
CA GLU A 322 15.07 6.76 0.41
C GLU A 322 13.97 5.69 0.37
N LEU A 323 12.72 6.12 0.18
CA LEU A 323 11.60 5.20 0.03
C LEU A 323 11.60 4.62 -1.38
N ALA A 324 11.63 3.29 -1.48
CA ALA A 324 11.64 2.59 -2.74
C ALA A 324 10.61 1.46 -2.75
N THR A 325 9.95 1.26 -3.89
CA THR A 325 9.11 0.10 -4.14
C THR A 325 9.90 -0.97 -4.88
N TRP A 326 9.60 -2.22 -4.58
CA TRP A 326 10.25 -3.39 -5.21
C TRP A 326 9.21 -4.22 -5.94
N GLY A 327 9.57 -4.71 -7.13
CA GLY A 327 8.75 -5.63 -7.91
C GLY A 327 9.59 -6.55 -8.78
N ARG A 328 9.07 -7.75 -9.08
CA ARG A 328 9.64 -8.60 -10.13
C ARG A 328 9.04 -8.21 -11.47
N VAL A 329 9.88 -7.94 -12.45
CA VAL A 329 9.48 -7.58 -13.81
C VAL A 329 10.15 -8.50 -14.83
N LYS A 330 9.46 -8.79 -15.93
CA LYS A 330 10.01 -9.60 -17.02
C LYS A 330 10.51 -8.68 -18.13
N VAL A 331 11.70 -8.95 -18.65
CA VAL A 331 12.23 -8.24 -19.82
C VAL A 331 11.52 -8.79 -21.06
N HIS A 332 10.81 -7.91 -21.76
CA HIS A 332 10.13 -8.22 -23.00
C HIS A 332 11.13 -8.43 -24.15
N ARG A 333 10.65 -8.99 -25.27
CA ARG A 333 11.49 -9.31 -26.43
C ARG A 333 12.12 -8.07 -27.08
N ASP A 334 11.51 -6.91 -26.90
CA ASP A 334 12.02 -5.61 -27.34
C ASP A 334 13.10 -5.04 -26.38
N GLY A 335 13.55 -5.82 -25.39
CA GLY A 335 14.58 -5.42 -24.43
C GLY A 335 14.08 -4.42 -23.38
N HIS A 336 12.78 -4.24 -23.21
CA HIS A 336 12.22 -3.32 -22.22
C HIS A 336 11.52 -4.06 -21.09
N VAL A 337 11.50 -3.45 -19.90
CA VAL A 337 10.63 -3.82 -18.78
C VAL A 337 9.54 -2.77 -18.62
N GLN A 338 8.36 -3.19 -18.21
CA GLN A 338 7.24 -2.28 -17.96
C GLN A 338 7.08 -2.04 -16.46
N PHE A 339 6.96 -0.77 -16.06
CA PHE A 339 6.61 -0.36 -14.70
C PHE A 339 5.69 0.87 -14.77
N GLU A 340 4.54 0.81 -14.09
CA GLU A 340 3.52 1.88 -14.10
C GLU A 340 3.13 2.40 -15.49
N ARG A 341 3.04 1.49 -16.48
CA ARG A 341 2.77 1.79 -17.90
C ARG A 341 3.87 2.56 -18.63
N ALA A 342 5.02 2.81 -18.02
CA ALA A 342 6.23 3.28 -18.69
C ALA A 342 7.17 2.10 -19.00
N TYR A 343 8.05 2.28 -19.99
CA TYR A 343 8.99 1.26 -20.44
C TYR A 343 10.44 1.70 -20.21
N TYR A 344 11.24 0.79 -19.65
CA TYR A 344 12.64 1.02 -19.34
C TYR A 344 13.49 -0.05 -20.00
N SER A 345 14.52 0.35 -20.74
CA SER A 345 15.39 -0.60 -21.43
C SER A 345 16.27 -1.40 -20.44
N ALA A 346 16.50 -2.66 -20.74
CA ALA A 346 17.48 -3.51 -20.07
C ALA A 346 18.45 -4.07 -21.13
N PRO A 347 19.70 -4.42 -20.75
CA PRO A 347 20.64 -5.02 -21.69
C PRO A 347 20.02 -6.19 -22.46
N PHE A 348 20.14 -6.20 -23.79
CA PHE A 348 19.48 -7.17 -24.68
C PHE A 348 19.73 -8.64 -24.29
N ARG A 349 20.88 -8.94 -23.66
CA ARG A 349 21.24 -10.29 -23.18
C ARG A 349 20.29 -10.82 -22.11
N LEU A 350 19.54 -9.93 -21.46
CA LEU A 350 18.59 -10.23 -20.40
C LEU A 350 17.15 -10.38 -20.94
N ALA A 351 16.94 -10.28 -22.25
CA ALA A 351 15.63 -10.46 -22.86
C ALA A 351 15.02 -11.82 -22.49
N GLY A 352 13.77 -11.80 -22.01
CA GLY A 352 13.05 -12.98 -21.54
C GLY A 352 13.29 -13.36 -20.08
N LYS A 353 14.33 -12.83 -19.42
CA LYS A 353 14.61 -13.07 -17.99
C LYS A 353 13.73 -12.21 -17.09
N SER A 354 13.60 -12.63 -15.83
CA SER A 354 12.94 -11.86 -14.77
C SER A 354 13.98 -11.12 -13.95
N LEU A 355 13.79 -9.80 -13.77
CA LEU A 355 14.66 -8.92 -13.02
C LEU A 355 13.92 -8.37 -11.78
N TRP A 356 14.70 -7.92 -10.81
CA TRP A 356 14.20 -7.10 -9.72
C TRP A 356 14.22 -5.63 -10.12
N LEU A 357 13.10 -4.94 -9.92
CA LEU A 357 12.98 -3.51 -10.15
C LEU A 357 12.85 -2.81 -8.79
N LYS A 358 13.73 -1.86 -8.53
CA LYS A 358 13.65 -0.90 -7.42
C LYS A 358 13.26 0.45 -7.99
N ALA A 359 12.07 0.94 -7.68
CA ALA A 359 11.61 2.26 -8.10
C ALA A 359 11.59 3.22 -6.92
N THR A 360 12.29 4.33 -7.05
CA THR A 360 12.28 5.44 -6.11
C THR A 360 11.37 6.54 -6.67
N VAL A 361 11.31 7.70 -6.02
CA VAL A 361 10.52 8.83 -6.53
C VAL A 361 11.05 9.31 -7.89
N THR A 362 12.36 9.25 -8.11
CA THR A 362 13.03 9.85 -9.27
C THR A 362 13.69 8.85 -10.20
N MET A 363 14.02 7.65 -9.72
CA MET A 363 14.79 6.67 -10.48
C MET A 363 14.15 5.28 -10.49
N VAL A 364 14.50 4.51 -11.51
CA VAL A 364 14.19 3.10 -11.65
C VAL A 364 15.50 2.34 -11.85
N HIS A 365 15.77 1.41 -10.96
CA HIS A 365 16.94 0.55 -10.99
C HIS A 365 16.52 -0.89 -11.30
N LEU A 366 17.24 -1.53 -12.21
CA LEU A 366 17.04 -2.93 -12.58
C LEU A 366 18.19 -3.76 -12.05
N TYR A 367 17.87 -4.88 -11.41
CA TYR A 367 18.82 -5.81 -10.83
C TYR A 367 18.61 -7.22 -11.41
N GLU A 368 19.68 -7.84 -11.87
CA GLU A 368 19.74 -9.29 -12.05
C GLU A 368 20.22 -9.87 -10.72
N GLU A 369 19.29 -10.47 -9.96
CA GLU A 369 19.50 -10.90 -8.58
C GLU A 369 19.96 -9.75 -7.65
N HIS A 370 21.28 -9.62 -7.44
CA HIS A 370 21.93 -8.63 -6.59
C HIS A 370 22.79 -7.62 -7.37
N ILE A 371 22.96 -7.82 -8.68
CA ILE A 371 23.80 -6.98 -9.53
C ILE A 371 22.94 -5.91 -10.21
N LEU A 372 23.29 -4.65 -10.03
CA LEU A 372 22.65 -3.53 -10.73
C LEU A 372 23.02 -3.57 -12.22
N VAL A 373 22.03 -3.77 -13.09
CA VAL A 373 22.25 -3.90 -14.55
C VAL A 373 21.86 -2.65 -15.33
N ALA A 374 20.94 -1.83 -14.81
CA ALA A 374 20.54 -0.58 -15.45
C ALA A 374 19.93 0.40 -14.45
N THR A 375 20.10 1.70 -14.72
CA THR A 375 19.48 2.80 -13.97
C THR A 375 18.86 3.78 -14.95
N HIS A 376 17.63 4.21 -14.67
CA HIS A 376 16.86 5.13 -15.50
C HIS A 376 16.21 6.22 -14.65
N LEU A 377 15.97 7.39 -15.25
CA LEU A 377 15.06 8.38 -14.68
C LEU A 377 13.61 7.86 -14.81
N ARG A 378 12.86 7.95 -13.71
CA ARG A 378 11.46 7.53 -13.66
C ARG A 378 10.63 8.41 -14.60
N GLN A 379 9.89 7.75 -15.48
CA GLN A 379 9.00 8.40 -16.42
C GLN A 379 7.59 8.52 -15.81
N GLY A 380 7.00 9.72 -15.87
CA GLY A 380 5.65 9.97 -15.34
C GLY A 380 4.52 9.75 -16.35
N ALA A 381 4.82 9.76 -17.65
CA ALA A 381 3.82 9.64 -18.69
C ALA A 381 3.59 8.17 -19.10
N PRO A 382 2.32 7.68 -19.13
CA PRO A 382 2.00 6.37 -19.67
C PRO A 382 2.47 6.23 -21.13
N GLY A 383 3.14 5.12 -21.45
CA GLY A 383 3.69 4.85 -22.77
C GLY A 383 5.06 5.47 -23.04
N ALA A 384 5.58 6.31 -22.15
CA ALA A 384 6.94 6.84 -22.28
C ALA A 384 7.99 5.72 -22.24
N ARG A 385 9.06 5.91 -23.02
CA ARG A 385 10.17 4.97 -23.11
C ARG A 385 11.48 5.64 -22.69
N SER A 386 12.21 4.99 -21.80
CA SER A 386 13.59 5.34 -21.46
C SER A 386 14.52 4.27 -22.02
N THR A 387 15.09 4.56 -23.20
CA THR A 387 15.94 3.64 -23.94
C THR A 387 17.39 4.13 -23.94
N VAL A 388 18.30 3.32 -23.39
CA VAL A 388 19.74 3.54 -23.47
C VAL A 388 20.27 2.77 -24.67
N THR A 389 21.06 3.42 -25.52
CA THR A 389 21.56 2.84 -26.78
C THR A 389 22.36 1.57 -26.55
N ASP A 390 23.19 1.53 -25.51
CA ASP A 390 24.02 0.38 -25.14
C ASP A 390 23.21 -0.88 -24.78
N HIS A 391 21.94 -0.72 -24.42
CA HIS A 391 21.06 -1.84 -24.12
C HIS A 391 20.57 -2.56 -25.39
N LEU A 392 20.62 -1.92 -26.55
CA LEU A 392 20.16 -2.50 -27.81
C LEU A 392 21.16 -3.54 -28.34
N PRO A 393 20.71 -4.54 -29.14
CA PRO A 393 21.62 -5.43 -29.85
C PRO A 393 22.57 -4.65 -30.78
N PRO A 394 23.80 -5.13 -31.04
CA PRO A 394 24.76 -4.45 -31.91
C PRO A 394 24.22 -4.11 -33.30
N GLU A 395 23.38 -4.98 -33.88
CA GLU A 395 22.73 -4.74 -35.17
C GLU A 395 21.75 -3.56 -35.11
N ALA A 396 20.99 -3.43 -34.02
CA ALA A 396 20.05 -2.34 -33.81
C ALA A 396 20.78 -1.02 -33.48
N GLN A 397 21.89 -1.08 -32.75
CA GLN A 397 22.76 0.08 -32.52
C GLN A 397 23.34 0.58 -33.85
N ALA A 398 23.88 -0.33 -34.68
CA ALA A 398 24.39 0.01 -36.00
C ALA A 398 23.29 0.65 -36.87
N TRP A 399 22.06 0.14 -36.80
CA TRP A 399 20.94 0.74 -37.54
C TRP A 399 20.61 2.16 -37.08
N GLN A 400 20.60 2.43 -35.76
CA GLN A 400 20.37 3.78 -35.22
C GLN A 400 21.51 4.77 -35.54
N LEU A 401 22.76 4.31 -35.56
CA LEU A 401 23.92 5.17 -35.85
C LEU A 401 23.93 5.66 -37.31
N HIS A 402 23.38 4.88 -38.24
CA HIS A 402 23.33 5.22 -39.68
C HIS A 402 22.04 5.95 -40.07
N ASP A 403 21.61 6.92 -39.25
CA ASP A 403 20.45 7.77 -39.52
C ASP A 403 20.67 8.67 -40.76
N VAL A 404 19.61 9.27 -41.29
CA VAL A 404 19.61 10.19 -42.44
C VAL A 404 20.65 11.31 -42.25
N GLN A 405 20.76 11.86 -41.05
CA GLN A 405 21.72 12.91 -40.73
C GLN A 405 23.17 12.41 -40.79
N TRP A 406 23.42 11.19 -40.33
CA TRP A 406 24.73 10.57 -40.49
C TRP A 406 25.05 10.38 -41.98
N CYS A 407 24.11 9.87 -42.76
CA CYS A 407 24.28 9.65 -44.20
C CYS A 407 24.59 10.96 -44.95
N LEU A 408 23.92 12.06 -44.60
CA LEU A 408 24.17 13.37 -45.22
C LEU A 408 25.55 13.95 -44.85
N ARG A 409 25.98 13.78 -43.59
CA ARG A 409 27.32 14.21 -43.16
C ARG A 409 28.42 13.42 -43.87
N GLU A 410 28.25 12.11 -43.94
CA GLU A 410 29.23 11.21 -44.57
C GLU A 410 29.32 11.46 -46.08
N ALA A 411 28.18 11.64 -46.76
CA ALA A 411 28.17 12.00 -48.17
C ALA A 411 28.88 13.33 -48.46
N LYS A 412 28.75 14.31 -47.56
CA LYS A 412 29.45 15.60 -47.66
C LYS A 412 30.96 15.47 -47.44
N ARG A 413 31.39 14.54 -46.58
CA ARG A 413 32.82 14.23 -46.34
C ARG A 413 33.48 13.64 -47.58
N ILE A 414 32.78 12.73 -48.27
CA ILE A 414 33.26 12.07 -49.50
C ILE A 414 33.38 13.08 -50.65
N GLY A 415 32.34 13.89 -50.89
CA GLY A 415 32.42 14.94 -51.90
C GLY A 415 31.09 15.56 -52.34
N PRO A 416 31.15 16.62 -53.17
CA PRO A 416 29.98 17.37 -53.61
C PRO A 416 29.03 16.54 -54.49
N SER A 417 29.55 15.67 -55.35
CA SER A 417 28.75 14.84 -56.26
C SER A 417 28.05 13.71 -55.50
N CYS A 418 28.73 13.10 -54.53
CA CYS A 418 28.14 12.13 -53.60
C CYS A 418 27.01 12.77 -52.79
N SER A 419 27.24 13.95 -52.21
CA SER A 419 26.21 14.67 -51.47
C SER A 419 24.99 15.04 -52.34
N ALA A 420 25.19 15.45 -53.59
CA ALA A 420 24.10 15.76 -54.51
C ALA A 420 23.25 14.52 -54.81
N LEU A 421 23.90 13.37 -55.08
CA LEU A 421 23.21 12.11 -55.36
C LEU A 421 22.41 11.63 -54.14
N VAL A 422 23.00 11.69 -52.94
CA VAL A 422 22.30 11.30 -51.69
C VAL A 422 21.09 12.18 -51.42
N ARG A 423 21.16 13.49 -51.70
CA ARG A 423 19.99 14.39 -51.60
C ARG A 423 18.90 14.02 -52.59
N VAL A 424 19.25 13.65 -53.83
CA VAL A 424 18.27 13.18 -54.83
C VAL A 424 17.61 11.88 -54.37
N LEU A 425 18.37 10.95 -53.80
CA LEU A 425 17.83 9.68 -53.27
C LEU A 425 16.86 9.90 -52.10
N PHE A 426 17.13 10.87 -51.21
CA PHE A 426 16.21 11.24 -50.14
C PHE A 426 15.05 12.14 -50.60
N GLY A 427 15.13 12.74 -51.79
CA GLY A 427 14.08 13.57 -52.39
C GLY A 427 12.96 12.79 -53.10
N ASP A 428 13.02 11.46 -53.10
CA ASP A 428 11.97 10.61 -53.63
C ASP A 428 10.67 10.77 -52.82
N ARG A 429 9.56 11.06 -53.49
CA ARG A 429 8.27 11.35 -52.84
C ARG A 429 7.55 10.12 -52.31
N VAL A 430 7.95 8.92 -52.74
CA VAL A 430 7.25 7.66 -52.44
C VAL A 430 8.08 6.78 -51.52
N LEU A 431 9.40 6.70 -51.72
CA LEU A 431 10.27 5.77 -50.99
C LEU A 431 11.40 6.48 -50.24
N ILE A 432 11.53 6.19 -48.94
CA ILE A 432 12.72 6.56 -48.16
C ILE A 432 13.85 5.59 -48.50
N LYS A 433 14.77 6.03 -49.38
CA LYS A 433 15.87 5.20 -49.91
C LYS A 433 17.09 5.09 -48.98
N LEU A 434 16.87 5.02 -47.66
CA LEU A 434 17.95 4.99 -46.65
C LEU A 434 18.93 3.83 -46.86
N ARG A 435 18.44 2.61 -47.15
CA ARG A 435 19.29 1.44 -47.40
C ARG A 435 20.16 1.60 -48.65
N ALA A 436 19.64 2.25 -49.69
CA ALA A 436 20.39 2.51 -50.92
C ALA A 436 21.53 3.51 -50.67
N VAL A 437 21.27 4.53 -49.84
CA VAL A 437 22.28 5.51 -49.42
C VAL A 437 23.34 4.86 -48.53
N GLN A 438 22.94 4.08 -47.51
CA GLN A 438 23.88 3.35 -46.65
C GLN A 438 24.76 2.38 -47.46
N GLY A 439 24.17 1.67 -48.42
CA GLY A 439 24.92 0.81 -49.35
C GLY A 439 25.90 1.59 -50.22
N LEU A 440 25.49 2.77 -50.71
CA LEU A 440 26.34 3.64 -51.51
C LEU A 440 27.55 4.15 -50.72
N LEU A 441 27.35 4.60 -49.48
CA LEU A 441 28.42 5.05 -48.59
C LEU A 441 29.37 3.91 -48.20
N ARG A 442 28.88 2.67 -48.14
CA ARG A 442 29.72 1.49 -47.88
C ARG A 442 30.72 1.21 -49.01
N PHE A 443 30.48 1.67 -50.24
CA PHE A 443 31.46 1.54 -51.32
C PHE A 443 32.73 2.34 -51.08
N ALA A 444 32.69 3.39 -50.25
CA ALA A 444 33.88 4.17 -49.91
C ALA A 444 34.92 3.30 -49.17
N GLN A 445 34.46 2.35 -48.35
CA GLN A 445 35.34 1.39 -47.66
C GLN A 445 35.95 0.37 -48.62
N GLN A 446 35.30 0.06 -49.74
CA GLN A 446 35.74 -0.95 -50.71
C GLN A 446 36.60 -0.38 -51.84
N TYR A 447 36.29 0.82 -52.31
CA TYR A 447 36.88 1.41 -53.52
C TYR A 447 37.58 2.75 -53.29
N SER A 448 37.64 3.27 -52.06
CA SER A 448 38.10 4.63 -51.66
C SER A 448 37.09 5.76 -51.93
N ASP A 449 37.26 6.85 -51.18
CA ASP A 449 36.41 8.05 -51.26
C ASP A 449 36.48 8.72 -52.65
N GLU A 450 37.68 8.80 -53.25
CA GLU A 450 37.91 9.45 -54.54
C GLU A 450 37.18 8.75 -55.69
N ARG A 451 37.26 7.42 -55.73
CA ARG A 451 36.58 6.60 -56.74
C ARG A 451 35.06 6.68 -56.59
N LEU A 452 34.57 6.68 -55.35
CA LEU A 452 33.13 6.85 -55.09
C LEU A 452 32.63 8.22 -55.56
N GLU A 453 33.36 9.31 -55.28
CA GLU A 453 33.01 10.65 -55.75
C GLU A 453 33.02 10.76 -57.28
N ALA A 454 34.00 10.15 -57.96
CA ALA A 454 34.05 10.08 -59.42
C ALA A 454 32.87 9.29 -60.01
N ALA A 455 32.51 8.17 -59.39
CA ALA A 455 31.36 7.38 -59.79
C ALA A 455 30.04 8.13 -59.58
N CYS A 456 29.88 8.84 -58.47
CA CYS A 456 28.73 9.70 -58.21
C CYS A 456 28.64 10.85 -59.22
N ARG A 457 29.78 11.48 -59.57
CA ARG A 457 29.85 12.53 -60.59
C ARG A 457 29.35 12.03 -61.94
N ARG A 458 29.80 10.84 -62.35
CA ARG A 458 29.39 10.19 -63.60
C ARG A 458 27.91 9.81 -63.60
N ALA A 459 27.40 9.24 -62.51
CA ALA A 459 25.99 8.90 -62.36
C ALA A 459 25.07 10.14 -62.43
N ASN A 460 25.47 11.24 -61.79
CA ASN A 460 24.75 12.51 -61.85
C ASN A 460 24.78 13.10 -63.28
N HIS A 461 25.92 13.02 -63.97
CA HIS A 461 26.06 13.52 -65.34
C HIS A 461 25.10 12.83 -66.33
N PHE A 462 24.98 11.49 -66.24
CA PHE A 462 24.07 10.72 -67.10
C PHE A 462 22.62 10.70 -66.61
N GLY A 463 22.25 11.51 -65.60
CA GLY A 463 20.88 11.61 -65.11
C GLY A 463 20.35 10.33 -64.46
N THR A 464 21.24 9.43 -63.99
CA THR A 464 20.86 8.17 -63.34
C THR A 464 21.36 8.09 -61.89
N PRO A 465 20.92 9.00 -60.98
CA PRO A 465 21.38 9.08 -59.60
C PRO A 465 20.73 7.99 -58.72
N ASN A 466 21.02 6.72 -59.03
CA ASN A 466 20.56 5.57 -58.25
C ASN A 466 21.72 4.67 -57.82
N TYR A 467 21.50 3.90 -56.75
CA TYR A 467 22.50 2.99 -56.19
C TYR A 467 23.01 1.96 -57.21
N GLY A 468 22.12 1.45 -58.08
CA GLY A 468 22.48 0.45 -59.09
C GLY A 468 23.47 0.98 -60.14
N ALA A 469 23.27 2.22 -60.60
CA ALA A 469 24.14 2.89 -61.55
C ALA A 469 25.54 3.12 -60.97
N VAL A 470 25.64 3.64 -59.74
CA VAL A 470 26.92 3.83 -59.05
C VAL A 470 27.65 2.50 -58.85
N LYS A 471 26.93 1.44 -58.45
CA LYS A 471 27.49 0.09 -58.31
C LYS A 471 28.05 -0.42 -59.64
N GLN A 472 27.33 -0.25 -60.75
CA GLN A 472 27.79 -0.70 -62.06
C GLN A 472 29.00 0.10 -62.57
N ILE A 473 29.03 1.42 -62.32
CA ILE A 473 30.15 2.29 -62.68
C ILE A 473 31.43 1.85 -61.96
N LEU A 474 31.36 1.65 -60.64
CA LEU A 474 32.49 1.19 -59.83
C LEU A 474 32.95 -0.22 -60.21
N ALA A 475 32.00 -1.14 -60.43
CA ALA A 475 32.31 -2.53 -60.78
C ALA A 475 32.97 -2.67 -62.16
N LYS A 476 32.64 -1.79 -63.11
CA LYS A 476 33.22 -1.77 -64.47
C LYS A 476 34.44 -0.85 -64.59
N GLY A 477 34.85 -0.16 -63.52
CA GLY A 477 35.98 0.79 -63.54
C GLY A 477 35.73 2.04 -64.37
N LEU A 478 34.48 2.36 -64.70
CA LEU A 478 34.10 3.51 -65.54
C LEU A 478 34.31 4.86 -64.81
N ASP A 479 34.58 4.80 -63.50
CA ASP A 479 34.99 5.92 -62.67
C ASP A 479 36.43 6.39 -62.94
N LEU A 480 37.28 5.53 -63.52
CA LEU A 480 38.68 5.84 -63.89
C LEU A 480 38.82 6.41 -65.30
N GLU A 481 37.75 6.34 -66.11
CA GLU A 481 37.71 6.96 -67.43
C GLU A 481 37.66 8.48 -67.32
N PRO A 482 38.18 9.22 -68.32
CA PRO A 482 38.16 10.68 -68.31
C PRO A 482 36.75 11.20 -68.05
N ALA A 483 36.65 12.17 -67.15
CA ALA A 483 35.39 12.74 -66.72
C ALA A 483 34.60 13.21 -67.96
N PRO A 484 33.28 12.94 -68.03
CA PRO A 484 32.49 13.42 -69.15
C PRO A 484 32.51 14.95 -69.13
N THR A 485 33.23 15.53 -70.10
CA THR A 485 33.24 16.97 -70.33
C THR A 485 31.84 17.39 -70.77
N VAL A 486 31.27 18.37 -70.07
CA VAL A 486 30.15 19.14 -70.60
C VAL A 486 30.65 19.69 -71.93
N GLY A 487 30.15 19.14 -73.04
CA GLY A 487 30.57 19.60 -74.35
C GLY A 487 30.37 21.10 -74.41
N THR A 488 31.43 21.84 -74.75
CA THR A 488 31.33 23.25 -75.08
C THR A 488 30.25 23.33 -76.15
N LEU A 489 29.14 24.00 -75.83
CA LEU A 489 28.05 24.19 -76.78
C LEU A 489 28.66 24.73 -78.08
N ALA A 490 28.34 24.11 -79.21
CA ALA A 490 28.83 24.59 -80.51
C ALA A 490 28.56 26.09 -80.63
N THR A 491 29.46 26.84 -81.28
CA THR A 491 29.37 28.31 -81.40
C THR A 491 28.01 28.80 -81.90
N THR A 492 27.29 27.96 -82.65
CA THR A 492 25.90 28.14 -83.09
C THR A 492 24.90 28.39 -81.96
N TYR A 493 25.13 27.86 -80.76
CA TYR A 493 24.25 28.01 -79.59
C TYR A 493 24.71 29.10 -78.62
N THR A 494 25.96 29.58 -78.71
CA THR A 494 26.52 30.60 -77.81
C THR A 494 26.59 32.00 -78.44
N GLN A 495 26.61 32.11 -79.76
CA GLN A 495 26.67 33.40 -80.48
C GLN A 495 25.35 33.78 -81.19
N GLY A 496 24.24 33.12 -80.84
CA GLY A 496 22.92 33.42 -81.42
C GLY A 496 22.82 32.95 -82.86
N GLY A 497 22.61 31.65 -83.07
CA GLY A 497 22.18 31.13 -84.36
C GLY A 497 20.88 31.80 -84.83
N ARG A 498 20.62 31.80 -86.14
CA ARG A 498 19.51 32.50 -86.81
C ARG A 498 18.09 32.19 -86.24
N PHE A 499 17.96 31.15 -85.42
CA PHE A 499 16.74 30.72 -84.75
C PHE A 499 16.85 30.63 -83.21
N CYS A 500 17.96 31.07 -82.62
CA CYS A 500 18.14 31.10 -81.17
C CYS A 500 17.43 32.34 -80.59
N ARG A 501 16.47 32.13 -79.69
CA ARG A 501 15.92 33.21 -78.85
C ARG A 501 16.80 33.40 -77.64
N ASP A 502 17.06 34.66 -77.29
CA ASP A 502 17.85 35.01 -76.10
C ASP A 502 17.12 34.53 -74.84
N THR A 503 17.83 33.79 -73.98
CA THR A 503 17.30 33.32 -72.70
C THR A 503 16.85 34.45 -71.77
N GLN A 504 17.39 35.67 -71.93
CA GLN A 504 16.92 36.85 -71.18
C GLN A 504 15.49 37.26 -71.57
N THR A 505 15.06 36.98 -72.81
CA THR A 505 13.68 37.25 -73.27
C THR A 505 12.66 36.19 -72.85
N LEU A 506 13.13 35.01 -72.39
CA LEU A 506 12.26 33.91 -71.95
C LEU A 506 11.96 33.90 -70.45
N LEU A 507 12.71 34.66 -69.64
CA LEU A 507 12.60 34.66 -68.17
C LEU A 507 11.90 35.92 -67.60
N LEU A 508 11.37 36.79 -68.46
CA LEU A 508 10.47 37.87 -68.04
C LEU A 508 9.03 37.36 -68.12
N HIS A 509 8.58 36.58 -67.14
CA HIS A 509 7.19 36.51 -66.67
C HIS A 509 7.09 35.81 -65.31
#